data_AF-A0A3D1CX65-F1
#
_entry.id   AF-A0A3D1CX65-F1
#
_cell.length_a   1.000
_cell.length_b   1.000
_cell.length_c   1.000
_cell.angle_alpha   90.00
_cell.angle_beta   90.00
_cell.angle_gamma   90.00
#
_symmetry.space_group_name_H-M   'P 1'
#
loop_
_entity.id
_entity.type
_entity.pdbx_description
1 polymer ?
#
loop_
_entity_poly.entity_id
_entity_poly.type
_entity_poly.pdbx_seq_one_letter_code
_entity_poly.pdbx_strand_id
1 'polypeptide(L)'
;DVTDIPVRLAADETAHTDLDTVERIEMGYRAVALKPIAKTLSMTMKIAKAASDHSIPCFCADLTVNPVLVEWNKNVAARLKPFPGLDHIGLMESNGHQNYVNWQAMEQRIPFYKETWHEVKDGFYDTSDQFYESGGGIFDPIPYYEEMFNKKS
;
A
#
# COMPACT_ATOMS: atom_id res chain seq x y z
N ASP A 1 -27.01 0.30 -7.88
CA ASP A 1 -25.59 0.35 -8.30
C ASP A 1 -25.15 1.82 -8.30
N VAL A 2 -23.93 2.13 -8.73
CA VAL A 2 -23.38 3.49 -8.81
C VAL A 2 -22.98 3.90 -10.23
N THR A 3 -23.56 3.24 -11.24
CA THR A 3 -23.13 3.35 -12.64
C THR A 3 -23.33 4.76 -13.20
N ASP A 4 -24.40 5.42 -12.78
CA ASP A 4 -24.87 6.73 -13.23
C ASP A 4 -24.06 7.92 -12.67
N ILE A 5 -23.26 7.71 -11.62
CA ILE A 5 -22.39 8.73 -11.07
C ILE A 5 -21.23 8.97 -12.05
N PRO A 6 -20.96 10.19 -12.55
CA PRO A 6 -20.00 10.41 -13.64
C PRO A 6 -18.53 10.46 -13.21
N VAL A 7 -18.21 10.01 -11.98
CA VAL A 7 -16.85 10.00 -11.43
C VAL A 7 -16.43 8.59 -11.01
N ARG A 8 -15.12 8.36 -10.91
CA ARG A 8 -14.59 7.07 -10.46
C ARG A 8 -14.82 6.90 -8.96
N LEU A 9 -15.75 6.02 -8.59
CA LEU A 9 -15.94 5.62 -7.19
C LEU A 9 -15.13 4.36 -6.89
N ALA A 10 -14.35 4.43 -5.81
CA ALA A 10 -13.57 3.30 -5.34
C ALA A 10 -14.37 2.48 -4.31
N ALA A 11 -14.32 1.16 -4.43
CA ALA A 11 -14.77 0.28 -3.37
C ALA A 11 -13.64 0.13 -2.34
N ASP A 12 -13.92 0.36 -1.06
CA ASP A 12 -12.95 0.25 0.02
C ASP A 12 -13.33 -0.81 1.06
N GLU A 13 -14.01 -0.42 2.16
CA GLU A 13 -14.31 -1.33 3.28
C GLU A 13 -15.10 -2.56 2.81
N THR A 14 -15.93 -2.37 1.80
CA THR A 14 -16.83 -3.40 1.27
C THR A 14 -16.19 -4.33 0.26
N ALA A 15 -14.97 -4.05 -0.21
CA ALA A 15 -14.18 -4.98 -1.04
C ALA A 15 -13.31 -5.85 -0.11
N HIS A 16 -13.96 -6.72 0.67
CA HIS A 16 -13.28 -7.50 1.70
C HIS A 16 -12.56 -8.74 1.15
N THR A 17 -13.16 -9.38 0.16
CA THR A 17 -12.63 -10.54 -0.59
C THR A 17 -12.60 -10.28 -2.09
N ASP A 18 -12.03 -11.20 -2.85
CA ASP A 18 -12.10 -11.21 -4.32
C ASP A 18 -13.55 -11.32 -4.82
N LEU A 19 -14.40 -12.12 -4.17
CA LEU A 19 -15.82 -12.24 -4.51
C LEU A 19 -16.57 -10.92 -4.25
N ASP A 20 -16.37 -10.31 -3.08
CA ASP A 20 -16.99 -9.01 -2.77
C ASP A 20 -16.51 -7.95 -3.77
N THR A 21 -15.25 -8.01 -4.19
CA THR A 21 -14.69 -7.09 -5.18
C THR A 21 -15.41 -7.22 -6.52
N VAL A 22 -15.62 -8.44 -7.02
CA VAL A 22 -16.37 -8.67 -8.26
C VAL A 22 -17.79 -8.13 -8.13
N GLU A 23 -18.48 -8.38 -7.01
CA GLU A 23 -19.82 -7.83 -6.75
C GLU A 23 -19.82 -6.30 -6.81
N ARG A 24 -18.82 -5.63 -6.21
CA ARG A 24 -18.70 -4.16 -6.28
C ARG A 24 -18.47 -3.66 -7.69
N ILE A 25 -17.67 -4.37 -8.48
CA ILE A 25 -17.44 -4.02 -9.89
C ILE A 25 -18.75 -4.12 -10.68
N GLU A 26 -19.54 -5.17 -10.46
CA GLU A 26 -20.88 -5.33 -11.06
C GLU A 26 -21.86 -4.23 -10.62
N MET A 27 -21.72 -3.73 -9.39
CA MET A 27 -22.46 -2.57 -8.89
C MET A 27 -21.93 -1.22 -9.42
N GLY A 28 -21.02 -1.21 -10.39
CA GLY A 28 -20.56 0.01 -11.07
C GLY A 28 -19.39 0.75 -10.41
N TYR A 29 -18.75 0.16 -9.39
CA TYR A 29 -17.52 0.72 -8.84
C TYR A 29 -16.37 0.61 -9.86
N ARG A 30 -15.57 1.67 -9.99
CA ARG A 30 -14.55 1.81 -11.05
C ARG A 30 -13.12 1.96 -10.54
N ALA A 31 -12.91 1.65 -9.25
CA ALA A 31 -11.61 1.49 -8.60
C ALA A 31 -11.76 0.61 -7.36
N VAL A 32 -10.64 0.10 -6.84
CA VAL A 32 -10.60 -0.63 -5.57
C VAL A 32 -9.45 -0.10 -4.70
N ALA A 33 -9.75 0.16 -3.42
CA ALA A 33 -8.76 0.46 -2.41
C ALA A 33 -8.23 -0.86 -1.82
N LEU A 34 -6.96 -1.14 -2.05
CA LEU A 34 -6.26 -2.26 -1.45
C LEU A 34 -5.76 -1.85 -0.07
N LYS A 35 -5.84 -2.77 0.90
CA LYS A 35 -5.30 -2.56 2.24
C LYS A 35 -4.38 -3.73 2.62
N PRO A 36 -3.16 -3.83 2.02
CA PRO A 36 -2.22 -4.94 2.25
C PRO A 36 -1.90 -5.23 3.71
N ILE A 37 -1.96 -4.18 4.53
CA ILE A 37 -1.60 -4.20 5.96
C ILE A 37 -2.79 -4.39 6.89
N ALA A 38 -4.03 -4.19 6.42
CA ALA A 38 -5.25 -4.34 7.21
C ALA A 38 -6.05 -5.60 6.84
N LYS A 39 -5.82 -6.11 5.62
CA LYS A 39 -6.23 -7.44 5.18
C LYS A 39 -4.97 -8.31 5.15
N THR A 40 -5.14 -9.64 5.06
CA THR A 40 -3.96 -10.48 4.80
C THR A 40 -3.37 -10.13 3.44
N LEU A 41 -2.04 -10.20 3.30
CA LEU A 41 -1.38 -9.93 2.01
C LEU A 41 -1.92 -10.85 0.91
N SER A 42 -2.13 -12.13 1.22
CA SER A 42 -2.68 -13.11 0.27
C SER A 42 -4.09 -12.74 -0.20
N MET A 43 -4.96 -12.25 0.68
CA MET A 43 -6.30 -11.79 0.26
C MET A 43 -6.20 -10.51 -0.57
N THR A 44 -5.32 -9.58 -0.20
CA THR A 44 -5.08 -8.36 -0.97
C THR A 44 -4.64 -8.67 -2.40
N MET A 45 -3.77 -9.67 -2.60
CA MET A 45 -3.36 -10.11 -3.93
C MET A 45 -4.50 -10.74 -4.74
N LYS A 46 -5.41 -11.50 -4.09
CA LYS A 46 -6.61 -12.02 -4.75
C LYS A 46 -7.54 -10.90 -5.21
N ILE A 47 -7.77 -9.90 -4.36
CA ILE A 47 -8.55 -8.70 -4.70
C ILE A 47 -7.90 -7.95 -5.88
N ALA A 48 -6.59 -7.71 -5.81
CA ALA A 48 -5.86 -7.03 -6.87
C ALA A 48 -5.94 -7.78 -8.20
N LYS A 49 -5.85 -9.12 -8.17
CA LYS A 49 -6.05 -9.97 -9.34
C LYS A 49 -7.47 -9.84 -9.90
N ALA A 50 -8.49 -9.99 -9.06
CA ALA A 50 -9.89 -9.88 -9.48
C ALA A 50 -10.16 -8.52 -10.14
N ALA A 51 -9.70 -7.42 -9.54
CA ALA A 51 -9.80 -6.09 -10.14
C ALA A 51 -9.05 -6.01 -11.48
N SER A 52 -7.81 -6.50 -11.55
CA SER A 52 -7.01 -6.47 -12.79
C SER A 52 -7.63 -7.29 -13.93
N ASP A 53 -8.19 -8.46 -13.64
CA ASP A 53 -8.86 -9.32 -14.62
C ASP A 53 -10.08 -8.60 -15.23
N HIS A 54 -10.69 -7.68 -14.49
CA HIS A 54 -11.81 -6.83 -14.92
C HIS A 54 -11.36 -5.42 -15.39
N SER A 55 -10.05 -5.19 -15.54
CA SER A 55 -9.48 -3.88 -15.92
C SER A 55 -9.87 -2.73 -14.98
N ILE A 56 -10.09 -3.04 -13.70
CA ILE A 56 -10.36 -2.06 -12.65
C ILE A 56 -9.05 -1.65 -11.98
N PRO A 57 -8.75 -0.34 -11.91
CA PRO A 57 -7.53 0.14 -11.27
C PRO A 57 -7.60 0.00 -9.74
N CYS A 58 -6.44 -0.25 -9.15
CA CYS A 58 -6.27 -0.35 -7.71
C CYS A 58 -5.27 0.70 -7.22
N PHE A 59 -5.41 1.09 -5.96
CA PHE A 59 -4.43 1.87 -5.22
C PHE A 59 -4.32 1.32 -3.80
N CYS A 60 -3.25 1.64 -3.07
CA CYS A 60 -3.13 1.24 -1.67
C CYS A 60 -3.68 2.33 -0.76
N ALA A 61 -4.67 2.02 0.07
CA ALA A 61 -5.16 2.88 1.14
C ALA A 61 -4.43 2.53 2.45
N ASP A 62 -4.19 3.55 3.27
CA ASP A 62 -3.48 3.39 4.53
C ASP A 62 -4.47 3.15 5.68
N LEU A 63 -3.94 2.68 6.81
CA LEU A 63 -4.66 2.59 8.07
C LEU A 63 -3.79 3.09 9.22
N THR A 64 -3.22 4.29 9.08
CA THR A 64 -2.37 4.92 10.10
C THR A 64 -1.21 4.04 10.53
N VAL A 65 -0.55 3.38 9.57
CA VAL A 65 0.45 2.36 9.90
C VAL A 65 1.83 2.94 10.18
N ASN A 66 2.66 2.15 10.87
CA ASN A 66 4.04 2.51 11.18
C ASN A 66 4.95 2.43 9.93
N PRO A 67 6.19 2.93 9.99
CA PRO A 67 7.09 2.94 8.82
C PRO A 67 7.31 1.57 8.16
N VAL A 68 7.43 0.50 8.95
CA VAL A 68 7.59 -0.88 8.41
C VAL A 68 6.43 -1.25 7.49
N LEU A 69 5.20 -1.00 7.93
CA LEU A 69 4.00 -1.32 7.18
C LEU A 69 3.77 -0.36 6.00
N VAL A 70 4.28 0.87 6.07
CA VAL A 70 4.31 1.79 4.92
C VAL A 70 5.21 1.22 3.81
N GLU A 71 6.36 0.61 4.11
CA GLU A 71 7.19 -0.06 3.09
C GLU A 71 6.47 -1.25 2.42
N TRP A 72 5.66 -2.00 3.17
CA TRP A 72 4.81 -3.06 2.61
C TRP A 72 3.78 -2.51 1.62
N ASN A 73 3.06 -1.46 2.02
CA ASN A 73 2.09 -0.81 1.13
C ASN A 73 2.77 -0.25 -0.12
N LYS A 74 3.95 0.39 0.00
CA LYS A 74 4.74 0.88 -1.14
C LYS A 74 5.09 -0.23 -2.11
N ASN A 75 5.53 -1.39 -1.59
CA ASN A 75 5.88 -2.52 -2.45
C ASN A 75 4.69 -3.06 -3.25
N VAL A 76 3.49 -3.06 -2.66
CA VAL A 76 2.27 -3.41 -3.39
C VAL A 76 1.93 -2.33 -4.40
N ALA A 77 1.83 -1.05 -3.97
CA ALA A 77 1.43 0.06 -4.83
C ALA A 77 2.33 0.25 -6.06
N ALA A 78 3.65 0.16 -5.89
CA ALA A 78 4.63 0.31 -6.96
C ALA A 78 4.55 -0.80 -8.03
N ARG A 79 3.89 -1.93 -7.73
CA ARG A 79 3.73 -3.08 -8.63
C ARG A 79 2.32 -3.20 -9.21
N LEU A 80 1.42 -2.26 -8.89
CA LEU A 80 0.13 -2.13 -9.55
C LEU A 80 0.29 -1.39 -10.89
N LYS A 81 -0.72 -1.52 -11.75
CA LYS A 81 -0.81 -0.68 -12.95
C LYS A 81 -0.92 0.80 -12.54
N PRO A 82 -0.41 1.73 -13.36
CA PRO A 82 -0.60 3.17 -13.14
C PRO A 82 -2.06 3.54 -12.89
N PHE A 83 -2.30 4.44 -11.95
CA PHE A 83 -3.65 4.85 -11.62
C PHE A 83 -4.17 5.86 -12.65
N PRO A 84 -5.38 5.67 -13.22
CA PRO A 84 -5.86 6.55 -14.29
C PRO A 84 -5.97 8.02 -13.87
N GLY A 85 -5.42 8.91 -14.69
CA GLY A 85 -5.36 10.36 -14.42
C GLY A 85 -4.06 10.82 -13.78
N LEU A 86 -3.15 9.89 -13.46
CA LEU A 86 -1.81 10.16 -12.97
C LEU A 86 -0.80 9.59 -13.98
N ASP A 87 0.05 10.44 -14.56
CA ASP A 87 0.95 10.10 -15.67
C ASP A 87 1.92 8.94 -15.33
N HIS A 88 1.52 7.70 -15.66
CA HIS A 88 2.30 6.47 -15.50
C HIS A 88 2.76 6.11 -14.07
N ILE A 89 2.13 6.69 -13.05
CA ILE A 89 2.49 6.45 -11.64
C ILE A 89 1.41 5.64 -10.89
N GLY A 90 1.86 4.87 -9.90
CA GLY A 90 0.96 4.26 -8.91
C GLY A 90 0.35 5.29 -7.97
N LEU A 91 -0.63 4.86 -7.19
CA LEU A 91 -1.27 5.68 -6.15
C LEU A 91 -1.27 4.94 -4.82
N MET A 92 -0.92 5.67 -3.77
CA MET A 92 -0.92 5.17 -2.40
C MET A 92 -1.21 6.30 -1.41
N GLU A 93 -1.94 5.98 -0.35
CA GLU A 93 -2.05 6.82 0.83
C GLU A 93 -0.95 6.46 1.84
N SER A 94 -0.43 7.47 2.54
CA SER A 94 0.44 7.29 3.71
C SER A 94 0.18 8.42 4.70
N ASN A 95 -0.26 8.07 5.91
CA ASN A 95 -0.69 9.06 6.91
C ASN A 95 -0.15 8.78 8.33
N GLY A 96 0.69 7.76 8.51
CA GLY A 96 1.29 7.41 9.80
C GLY A 96 2.04 8.57 10.49
N HIS A 97 2.77 9.40 9.74
CA HIS A 97 3.52 10.54 10.28
C HIS A 97 2.64 11.57 11.02
N GLN A 98 1.35 11.63 10.72
CA GLN A 98 0.37 12.51 11.37
C GLN A 98 -0.15 11.92 12.69
N ASN A 99 0.02 10.60 12.89
CA ASN A 99 -0.62 9.83 13.95
C ASN A 99 0.35 9.34 15.04
N TYR A 100 1.65 9.25 14.73
CA TYR A 100 2.66 8.79 15.68
C TYR A 100 3.60 9.90 16.16
N VAL A 101 3.61 10.15 17.47
CA VAL A 101 4.48 11.16 18.11
C VAL A 101 5.98 10.89 17.93
N ASN A 102 6.37 9.63 17.73
CA ASN A 102 7.77 9.21 17.59
C ASN A 102 8.12 8.78 16.15
N TRP A 103 7.41 9.30 15.13
CA TRP A 103 7.57 8.91 13.73
C TRP A 103 9.04 8.87 13.26
N GLN A 104 9.77 9.97 13.44
CA GLN A 104 11.18 10.08 13.04
C GLN A 104 12.09 9.02 13.69
N ALA A 105 11.82 8.67 14.94
CA ALA A 105 12.58 7.64 15.65
C ALA A 105 12.20 6.22 15.21
N MET A 106 11.00 6.02 14.67
CA MET A 106 10.57 4.73 14.11
C MET A 106 11.16 4.51 12.72
N GLU A 107 11.23 5.55 11.89
CA GLU A 107 11.85 5.52 10.56
C GLU A 107 13.31 5.08 10.64
N GLN A 108 14.08 5.61 11.60
CA GLN A 108 15.50 5.26 11.78
C GLN A 108 15.76 3.78 12.12
N ARG A 109 14.72 3.00 12.42
CA ARG A 109 14.85 1.57 12.78
C ARG A 109 14.83 0.66 11.56
N ILE A 110 14.24 1.11 10.45
CA ILE A 110 14.03 0.25 9.29
C ILE A 110 15.25 0.26 8.36
N PRO A 111 15.47 -0.83 7.59
CA PRO A 111 16.44 -0.84 6.51
C PRO A 111 16.19 0.32 5.53
N PHE A 112 17.26 0.83 4.92
CA PHE A 112 17.16 1.83 3.86
C PHE A 112 16.42 3.13 4.21
N TYR A 113 16.30 3.52 5.49
CA TYR A 113 15.57 4.74 5.90
C TYR A 113 16.13 6.06 5.32
N LYS A 114 17.34 6.03 4.74
CA LYS A 114 17.96 7.20 4.08
C LYS A 114 17.76 7.23 2.56
N GLU A 115 17.14 6.19 2.00
CA GLU A 115 16.94 6.08 0.56
C GLU A 115 15.77 6.93 0.08
N THR A 116 15.75 7.23 -1.23
CA THR A 116 14.84 8.22 -1.83
C THR A 116 13.37 7.82 -1.78
N TRP A 117 13.05 6.54 -1.70
CA TRP A 117 11.68 6.05 -1.58
C TRP A 117 11.13 6.14 -0.15
N HIS A 118 11.93 6.51 0.85
CA HIS A 118 11.47 6.59 2.24
C HIS A 118 10.79 7.95 2.55
N GLU A 119 11.37 9.04 2.06
CA GLU A 119 10.84 10.39 2.24
C GLU A 119 9.93 10.78 1.07
N VAL A 120 8.78 11.39 1.38
CA VAL A 120 7.92 11.98 0.35
C VAL A 120 8.54 13.29 -0.14
N LYS A 121 8.77 13.40 -1.45
CA LYS A 121 9.24 14.64 -2.09
C LYS A 121 8.21 15.08 -3.12
N ASP A 122 7.67 16.28 -2.94
CA ASP A 122 6.63 16.88 -3.79
C ASP A 122 5.40 15.96 -4.01
N GLY A 123 5.08 15.13 -3.01
CA GLY A 123 3.98 14.16 -3.08
C GLY A 123 4.34 12.79 -3.65
N PHE A 124 5.62 12.54 -3.95
CA PHE A 124 6.10 11.29 -4.56
C PHE A 124 7.06 10.54 -3.65
N TYR A 125 6.99 9.21 -3.73
CA TYR A 125 8.07 8.33 -3.32
C TYR A 125 8.87 7.92 -4.54
N ASP A 126 10.18 8.16 -4.52
CA ASP A 126 11.05 7.84 -5.64
C ASP A 126 11.50 6.36 -5.57
N THR A 127 10.68 5.48 -6.13
CA THR A 127 10.95 4.04 -6.22
C THR A 127 11.95 3.74 -7.34
N SER A 128 13.24 3.87 -7.04
CA SER A 128 14.35 3.58 -7.95
C SER A 128 14.52 2.09 -8.27
N ASP A 129 15.44 1.74 -9.19
CA ASP A 129 15.77 0.34 -9.48
C ASP A 129 16.20 -0.43 -8.22
N GLN A 130 16.97 0.21 -7.32
CA GLN A 130 17.38 -0.37 -6.05
C GLN A 130 16.18 -0.72 -5.15
N PHE A 131 15.10 0.07 -5.19
CA PHE A 131 13.88 -0.26 -4.46
C PHE A 131 13.27 -1.58 -4.96
N TYR A 132 13.21 -1.78 -6.27
CA TYR A 132 12.64 -3.00 -6.85
C TYR A 132 13.52 -4.23 -6.59
N GLU A 133 14.84 -4.08 -6.67
CA GLU A 133 15.82 -5.14 -6.42
C GLU A 133 15.82 -5.59 -4.95
N SER A 134 15.77 -4.65 -4.01
CA SER A 134 15.80 -4.92 -2.56
C SER A 134 14.41 -5.16 -1.95
N GLY A 135 13.34 -4.87 -2.69
CA GLY A 135 11.99 -4.80 -2.12
C GLY A 135 11.86 -3.70 -1.06
N GLY A 136 12.67 -2.64 -1.12
CA GLY A 136 12.73 -1.60 -0.08
C GLY A 136 13.09 -2.12 1.32
N GLY A 137 13.72 -3.31 1.40
CA GLY A 137 14.15 -3.93 2.66
C GLY A 137 13.05 -4.61 3.47
N ILE A 138 11.87 -4.89 2.90
CA ILE A 138 10.78 -5.58 3.63
C ILE A 138 11.13 -7.00 4.06
N PHE A 139 12.15 -7.61 3.45
CA PHE A 139 12.66 -8.95 3.78
C PHE A 139 13.94 -8.92 4.62
N ASP A 140 14.48 -7.74 4.88
CA ASP A 140 15.72 -7.58 5.63
C ASP A 140 15.45 -7.62 7.14
N PRO A 141 16.45 -8.04 7.94
CA PRO A 141 16.35 -8.01 9.39
C PRO A 141 16.15 -6.58 9.89
N ILE A 142 15.36 -6.44 10.96
CA ILE A 142 15.15 -5.16 11.64
C ILE A 142 15.66 -5.28 13.08
N PRO A 143 16.95 -4.95 13.35
CA PRO A 143 17.61 -5.27 14.62
C PRO A 143 16.84 -4.78 15.85
N TYR A 144 16.25 -3.57 15.78
CA TYR A 144 15.46 -3.02 16.87
C TYR A 144 14.31 -3.94 17.30
N TYR A 145 13.58 -4.53 16.35
CA TYR A 145 12.46 -5.42 16.65
C TYR A 145 12.92 -6.84 17.01
N GLU A 146 14.00 -7.34 16.41
CA GLU A 146 14.59 -8.64 16.75
C GLU A 146 15.11 -8.66 18.20
N GLU A 147 15.76 -7.58 18.63
CA GLU A 147 16.26 -7.43 20.01
C GLU A 147 15.13 -7.50 21.06
N MET A 148 13.89 -7.15 20.70
CA MET A 148 12.75 -7.26 21.62
C MET A 148 12.46 -8.71 22.03
N PHE A 149 12.81 -9.68 21.19
CA PHE A 149 12.62 -11.11 21.46
C PHE A 149 13.84 -11.77 22.12
N ASN A 150 15.01 -11.11 22.09
CA ASN A 150 16.24 -11.59 22.71
C ASN A 150 16.36 -11.25 24.21
N LYS A 151 15.48 -10.39 24.73
CA LYS A 151 15.40 -10.11 26.16
C LYS A 151 14.77 -11.31 26.87
N LYS A 152 15.60 -12.16 27.48
CA LYS A 152 15.13 -13.10 28.50
C LYS A 152 14.44 -12.29 29.61
N SER A 153 13.16 -12.59 29.82
CA SER A 153 12.43 -12.26 31.05
C SER A 153 13.16 -12.80 32.28
#